data_AF-E0S6J3-F1
#
_entry.id   AF-E0S6J3-F1
#
_cell.length_a   1.000
_cell.length_b   1.000
_cell.length_c   1.000
_cell.angle_alpha   90.00
_cell.angle_beta   90.00
_cell.angle_gamma   90.00
#
_symmetry.space_group_name_H-M   'P 1'
#
loop_
_entity.id
_entity.type
_entity.pdbx_description
1 polymer ?
#
loop_
_entity_poly.entity_id
_entity_poly.type
_entity_poly.pdbx_seq_one_letter_code
_entity_poly.pdbx_strand_id
1 'polypeptide(L)'
;MKSVHVSQLRAGSFNLTSLVEESVDIKEDNVFQTHTNLVELVGDLENIREGLFFKREKLNTKLRTVQEGLKLDKIDDLSKEIGQIVLEPLGPSRDVLEKNKKINHLKRMEKAVKYLMEVEKGNFNVIDSLISSDSEEDWRFLCFLLYSISKVTEDCEKLREYNKAMEDKMLDVFEIGNKQNNKTMMRSAYNSLLEMGKESFLVHSYIYSLDLFKEPVRMENKEEKIIDLDFHAVEHSTFVELISKIRDAYDDKFRDLGDIFVNTKDVYKMIHKKVYDDIISTALGDYLKGTSPCTFLLGLESCHRNLQILGSFIETIDPDFDESHATEDLISQYTRIAVDKEKAFFDQIYEILVLRKPCNTKYIILGEEVGNDSSNIFMYKQLLNTINFALERCNKFYNEEEEDELIDFFSWKINGFVTSVYDSMQSKFEVIKLLQFIYLVTRKYFGDKFQKLGVFRNKINKKLKDAFEDQIETCAMRIGVRVKQENFVNLEGCERVLEVIEKEISEASEMSIRGENSKILINRILCDLYSALYSRILHLTFDEQQSRNMVEYVSRVLEFAKNFGSAEAVQKLTHLLNLGLLISISEGDFESFYASLAGKVSDDEILKAIHCRKDGEKMQQRIFVP
;
A
#
# COMPACT_ATOMS: atom_id res chain seq x y z
N MET A 1 22.16 -92.40 5.19
CA MET A 1 20.95 -92.09 4.41
C MET A 1 20.11 -91.09 5.21
N LYS A 2 19.56 -90.05 4.59
CA LYS A 2 18.58 -89.12 5.22
C LYS A 2 17.18 -89.47 4.68
N SER A 3 16.17 -89.56 5.54
CA SER A 3 14.79 -89.88 5.15
C SER A 3 14.14 -88.73 4.38
N VAL A 4 13.49 -89.01 3.25
CA VAL A 4 12.81 -88.00 2.42
C VAL A 4 11.43 -87.69 2.98
N HIS A 5 11.14 -86.42 3.29
CA HIS A 5 9.84 -85.98 3.81
C HIS A 5 9.05 -85.14 2.80
N VAL A 6 7.72 -85.30 2.79
CA VAL A 6 6.77 -84.61 1.89
C VAL A 6 6.85 -83.08 1.95
N SER A 7 7.40 -82.50 3.03
CA SER A 7 7.64 -81.06 3.16
C SER A 7 8.70 -80.52 2.19
N GLN A 8 9.65 -81.35 1.72
CA GLN A 8 10.70 -80.94 0.77
C GLN A 8 10.19 -80.77 -0.67
N LEU A 9 9.01 -81.32 -1.01
CA LEU A 9 8.34 -81.17 -2.30
C LEU A 9 7.58 -79.85 -2.47
N ARG A 10 7.50 -79.01 -1.42
CA ARG A 10 6.70 -77.76 -1.42
C ARG A 10 7.49 -76.49 -1.75
N ALA A 11 8.82 -76.55 -1.87
CA ALA A 11 9.63 -75.42 -2.30
C ALA A 11 9.54 -75.27 -3.83
N GLY A 12 9.22 -74.08 -4.33
CA GLY A 12 8.92 -73.78 -5.74
C GLY A 12 10.05 -73.96 -6.77
N SER A 13 11.16 -74.61 -6.41
CA SER A 13 12.27 -74.96 -7.31
C SER A 13 12.65 -76.43 -7.06
N PHE A 14 11.82 -77.34 -7.57
CA PHE A 14 12.03 -78.78 -7.42
C PHE A 14 12.86 -79.33 -8.58
N ASN A 15 14.04 -79.89 -8.29
CA ASN A 15 14.83 -80.66 -9.24
C ASN A 15 15.02 -82.09 -8.71
N LEU A 16 14.55 -83.06 -9.49
CA LEU A 16 14.53 -84.48 -9.15
C LEU A 16 15.96 -85.05 -9.03
N THR A 17 16.90 -84.52 -9.81
CA THR A 17 18.31 -84.93 -9.81
C THR A 17 19.00 -84.56 -8.48
N SER A 18 18.73 -83.37 -7.96
CA SER A 18 19.33 -82.86 -6.73
C SER A 18 18.90 -83.62 -5.47
N LEU A 19 17.65 -84.11 -5.43
CA LEU A 19 17.13 -84.89 -4.30
C LEU A 19 17.79 -86.28 -4.19
N VAL A 20 18.10 -86.88 -5.34
CA VAL A 20 18.76 -88.19 -5.43
C VAL A 20 20.24 -88.07 -5.00
N GLU A 21 20.93 -87.03 -5.46
CA GLU A 21 22.32 -86.74 -5.10
C GLU A 21 22.51 -86.42 -3.61
N GLU A 22 21.54 -85.75 -2.97
CA GLU A 22 21.61 -85.44 -1.53
C GLU A 22 21.28 -86.63 -0.60
N SER A 23 20.60 -87.65 -1.12
CA SER A 23 20.05 -88.75 -0.30
C SER A 23 20.88 -90.03 -0.37
N VAL A 24 21.74 -90.18 -1.38
CA VAL A 24 22.55 -91.38 -1.62
C VAL A 24 24.04 -91.04 -1.61
N ASP A 25 24.75 -91.56 -0.61
CA ASP A 25 26.21 -91.43 -0.49
C ASP A 25 26.87 -92.61 -1.23
N ILE A 26 27.38 -92.37 -2.44
CA ILE A 26 27.95 -93.43 -3.30
C ILE A 26 29.36 -93.75 -2.80
N LYS A 27 29.54 -94.92 -2.19
CA LYS A 27 30.86 -95.44 -1.80
C LYS A 27 31.31 -96.47 -2.82
N GLU A 28 32.40 -96.18 -3.54
CA GLU A 28 32.93 -97.03 -4.62
C GLU A 28 33.33 -98.45 -4.13
N ASP A 29 33.62 -98.62 -2.84
CA ASP A 29 34.15 -99.87 -2.29
C ASP A 29 33.09 -100.92 -1.89
N ASN A 30 31.77 -100.62 -1.99
CA ASN A 30 30.73 -101.58 -1.60
C ASN A 30 29.41 -101.41 -2.38
N VAL A 31 29.39 -101.95 -3.60
CA VAL A 31 28.26 -101.89 -4.55
C VAL A 31 26.96 -102.48 -3.98
N PHE A 32 27.04 -103.49 -3.11
CA PHE A 32 25.86 -104.12 -2.50
C PHE A 32 25.11 -103.17 -1.57
N GLN A 33 25.83 -102.40 -0.75
CA GLN A 33 25.21 -101.44 0.18
C GLN A 33 24.56 -100.27 -0.56
N THR A 34 25.18 -99.81 -1.65
CA THR A 34 24.62 -98.76 -2.52
C THR A 34 23.35 -99.25 -3.24
N HIS A 35 23.31 -100.52 -3.66
CA HIS A 35 22.11 -101.13 -4.23
C HIS A 35 20.97 -101.23 -3.20
N THR A 36 21.25 -101.66 -1.97
CA THR A 36 20.24 -101.72 -0.90
C THR A 36 19.65 -100.33 -0.57
N ASN A 37 20.49 -99.30 -0.49
CA ASN A 37 20.03 -97.92 -0.24
C ASN A 37 19.18 -97.37 -1.40
N LEU A 38 19.48 -97.73 -2.66
CA LEU A 38 18.66 -97.37 -3.81
C LEU A 38 17.32 -98.11 -3.84
N VAL A 39 17.29 -99.38 -3.42
CA VAL A 39 16.04 -100.15 -3.29
C VAL A 39 15.15 -99.59 -2.19
N GLU A 40 15.72 -99.17 -1.05
CA GLU A 40 14.97 -98.48 0.01
C GLU A 40 14.42 -97.12 -0.46
N LEU A 41 15.21 -96.34 -1.21
CA LEU A 41 14.74 -95.08 -1.79
C LEU A 41 13.59 -95.28 -2.80
N VAL A 42 13.67 -96.33 -3.62
CA VAL A 42 12.58 -96.74 -4.51
C VAL A 42 11.35 -97.13 -3.70
N GLY A 43 11.51 -97.86 -2.60
CA GLY A 43 10.42 -98.20 -1.68
C GLY A 43 9.75 -96.97 -1.05
N ASP A 44 10.53 -95.98 -0.61
CA ASP A 44 10.00 -94.72 -0.05
C ASP A 44 9.26 -93.89 -1.12
N LEU A 45 9.76 -93.87 -2.36
CA LEU A 45 9.09 -93.21 -3.49
C LEU A 45 7.81 -93.95 -3.91
N GLU A 46 7.78 -95.29 -3.84
CA GLU A 46 6.59 -96.09 -4.07
C GLU A 46 5.53 -95.87 -2.99
N ASN A 47 5.93 -95.78 -1.71
CA ASN A 47 5.04 -95.45 -0.60
C ASN A 47 4.44 -94.04 -0.74
N ILE A 48 5.22 -93.05 -1.21
CA ILE A 48 4.70 -91.71 -1.51
C ILE A 48 3.76 -91.75 -2.72
N ARG A 49 4.07 -92.55 -3.75
CA ARG A 49 3.20 -92.74 -4.93
C ARG A 49 1.86 -93.37 -4.53
N GLU A 50 1.87 -94.39 -3.68
CA GLU A 50 0.65 -95.02 -3.14
C GLU A 50 -0.13 -94.04 -2.27
N GLY A 51 0.52 -93.27 -1.40
CA GLY A 51 -0.13 -92.23 -0.59
C GLY A 51 -0.79 -91.12 -1.44
N LEU A 52 -0.20 -90.77 -2.58
CA LEU A 52 -0.78 -89.85 -3.55
C LEU A 52 -1.93 -90.48 -4.35
N PHE A 53 -1.80 -91.77 -4.72
CA PHE A 53 -2.87 -92.51 -5.39
C PHE A 53 -4.10 -92.65 -4.48
N PHE A 54 -3.91 -92.97 -3.20
CA PHE A 54 -4.97 -93.07 -2.20
C PHE A 54 -5.66 -91.72 -1.95
N LYS A 55 -4.91 -90.62 -1.94
CA LYS A 55 -5.49 -89.25 -1.86
C LYS A 55 -6.28 -88.89 -3.11
N ARG A 56 -5.79 -89.26 -4.31
CA ARG A 56 -6.50 -89.04 -5.59
C ARG A 56 -7.77 -89.89 -5.67
N GLU A 57 -7.73 -91.13 -5.20
CA GLU A 57 -8.89 -92.01 -5.16
C GLU A 57 -9.93 -91.52 -4.14
N LYS A 58 -9.50 -91.02 -2.98
CA LYS A 58 -10.36 -90.37 -1.97
C LYS A 58 -11.00 -89.06 -2.49
N LEU A 59 -10.31 -88.32 -3.35
CA LEU A 59 -10.85 -87.15 -4.06
C LEU A 59 -11.83 -87.55 -5.16
N ASN A 60 -11.55 -88.61 -5.92
CA ASN A 60 -12.45 -89.14 -6.95
C ASN A 60 -13.71 -89.79 -6.36
N THR A 61 -13.61 -90.47 -5.22
CA THR A 61 -14.79 -90.98 -4.49
C THR A 61 -15.61 -89.85 -3.91
N LYS A 62 -14.99 -88.77 -3.38
CA LYS A 62 -15.70 -87.53 -2.99
C LYS A 62 -16.36 -86.82 -4.19
N LEU A 63 -15.71 -86.78 -5.35
CA LEU A 63 -16.30 -86.25 -6.58
C LEU A 63 -17.48 -87.09 -7.09
N ARG A 64 -17.37 -88.42 -7.03
CA ARG A 64 -18.46 -89.35 -7.38
C ARG A 64 -19.64 -89.29 -6.41
N THR A 65 -19.41 -89.18 -5.09
CA THR A 65 -20.50 -88.98 -4.11
C THR A 65 -21.19 -87.63 -4.27
N VAL A 66 -20.49 -86.60 -4.74
CA VAL A 66 -21.09 -85.30 -5.11
C VAL A 66 -21.84 -85.39 -6.45
N GLN A 67 -21.38 -86.19 -7.42
CA GLN A 67 -22.06 -86.41 -8.70
C GLN A 67 -23.30 -87.31 -8.61
N GLU A 68 -23.33 -88.32 -7.74
CA GLU A 68 -24.50 -89.19 -7.53
C GLU A 68 -25.59 -88.55 -6.65
N GLY A 69 -25.26 -87.47 -5.92
CA GLY A 69 -26.18 -86.73 -5.04
C GLY A 69 -26.90 -85.53 -5.66
N LEU A 70 -26.58 -85.14 -6.90
CA LEU A 70 -27.15 -83.95 -7.57
C LEU A 70 -27.96 -84.34 -8.81
N LYS A 71 -29.29 -84.23 -8.70
CA LYS A 71 -30.26 -84.37 -9.79
C LYS A 71 -30.01 -83.29 -10.87
N LEU A 72 -29.26 -83.65 -11.90
CA LEU A 72 -28.84 -82.76 -13.01
C LEU A 72 -30.02 -82.18 -13.81
N ASP A 73 -31.18 -82.84 -13.87
CA ASP A 73 -32.34 -82.33 -14.64
C ASP A 73 -32.95 -81.04 -14.05
N LYS A 74 -32.77 -80.77 -12.75
CA LYS A 74 -33.28 -79.53 -12.13
C LYS A 74 -32.36 -78.32 -12.31
N ILE A 75 -31.10 -78.54 -12.66
CA ILE A 75 -30.09 -77.48 -12.81
C ILE A 75 -30.15 -76.87 -14.21
N ASP A 76 -30.50 -77.67 -15.24
CA ASP A 76 -30.73 -77.15 -16.59
C ASP A 76 -32.01 -76.32 -16.69
N ASP A 77 -33.07 -76.70 -15.96
CA ASP A 77 -34.30 -75.90 -15.86
C ASP A 77 -34.05 -74.57 -15.11
N LEU A 78 -33.30 -74.60 -14.01
CA LEU A 78 -32.87 -73.40 -13.28
C LEU A 78 -31.90 -72.53 -14.11
N SER A 79 -31.02 -73.11 -14.93
CA SER A 79 -30.12 -72.35 -15.81
C SER A 79 -30.88 -71.70 -16.97
N LYS A 80 -31.95 -72.32 -17.47
CA LYS A 80 -32.88 -71.69 -18.42
C LYS A 80 -33.71 -70.58 -17.78
N GLU A 81 -34.20 -70.76 -16.55
CA GLU A 81 -34.90 -69.70 -15.81
C GLU A 81 -33.96 -68.53 -15.49
N ILE A 82 -32.75 -68.78 -15.01
CA ILE A 82 -31.73 -67.75 -14.74
C ILE A 82 -31.29 -67.03 -16.02
N GLY A 83 -31.18 -67.74 -17.15
CA GLY A 83 -30.84 -67.15 -18.45
C GLY A 83 -31.91 -66.21 -19.03
N GLN A 84 -33.15 -66.27 -18.53
CA GLN A 84 -34.24 -65.35 -18.88
C GLN A 84 -34.39 -64.18 -17.90
N ILE A 85 -33.68 -64.19 -16.77
CA ILE A 85 -33.61 -63.06 -15.85
C ILE A 85 -32.69 -62.00 -16.46
N VAL A 86 -33.27 -61.01 -17.13
CA VAL A 86 -32.56 -59.78 -17.47
C VAL A 86 -32.37 -58.99 -16.18
N LEU A 87 -31.23 -59.18 -15.52
CA LEU A 87 -30.75 -58.21 -14.54
C LEU A 87 -30.42 -56.94 -15.31
N GLU A 88 -31.25 -55.90 -15.16
CA GLU A 88 -30.85 -54.55 -15.55
C GLU A 88 -29.46 -54.28 -14.98
N PRO A 89 -28.52 -53.71 -15.77
CA PRO A 89 -27.18 -53.46 -15.27
C PRO A 89 -27.30 -52.63 -13.99
N LEU A 90 -26.71 -53.15 -12.91
CA LEU A 90 -26.46 -52.37 -11.69
C LEU A 90 -25.86 -51.04 -12.18
N GLY A 91 -26.59 -49.95 -11.96
CA GLY A 91 -26.20 -48.62 -12.42
C GLY A 91 -24.73 -48.32 -12.07
N PRO A 92 -24.09 -47.36 -12.75
CA PRO A 92 -22.68 -47.01 -12.55
C PRO A 92 -22.34 -46.98 -11.06
N SER A 93 -21.17 -47.46 -10.62
CA SER A 93 -20.79 -47.69 -9.21
C SER A 93 -21.17 -46.58 -8.21
N ARG A 94 -21.33 -45.34 -8.69
CA ARG A 94 -21.94 -44.21 -7.98
C ARG A 94 -23.36 -44.50 -7.45
N ASP A 95 -24.24 -45.09 -8.24
CA ASP A 95 -25.62 -45.44 -7.89
C ASP A 95 -25.67 -46.55 -6.84
N VAL A 96 -24.74 -47.50 -6.90
CA VAL A 96 -24.59 -48.56 -5.89
C VAL A 96 -24.12 -47.98 -4.56
N LEU A 97 -23.15 -47.06 -4.59
CA LEU A 97 -22.69 -46.34 -3.40
C LEU A 97 -23.80 -45.46 -2.79
N GLU A 98 -24.60 -44.78 -3.62
CA GLU A 98 -25.76 -44.01 -3.16
C GLU A 98 -26.85 -44.90 -2.54
N LYS A 99 -27.17 -46.04 -3.16
CA LYS A 99 -28.12 -47.01 -2.60
C LYS A 99 -27.61 -47.61 -1.28
N ASN A 100 -26.32 -47.92 -1.16
CA ASN A 100 -25.73 -48.39 0.09
C ASN A 100 -25.76 -47.32 1.19
N LYS A 101 -25.48 -46.05 0.87
CA LYS A 101 -25.65 -44.93 1.82
C LYS A 101 -27.10 -44.83 2.31
N LYS A 102 -28.08 -44.94 1.40
CA LYS A 102 -29.52 -44.94 1.75
C LYS A 102 -29.89 -46.12 2.65
N ILE A 103 -29.42 -47.33 2.35
CA ILE A 103 -29.67 -48.53 3.17
C ILE A 103 -29.08 -48.37 4.57
N ASN A 104 -27.84 -47.88 4.69
CA ASN A 104 -27.21 -47.66 5.98
C ASN A 104 -27.93 -46.58 6.80
N HIS A 105 -28.41 -45.53 6.16
CA HIS A 105 -29.24 -44.52 6.82
C HIS A 105 -30.56 -45.11 7.34
N LEU A 106 -31.26 -45.93 6.53
CA LEU A 106 -32.49 -46.62 6.95
C LEU A 106 -32.24 -47.57 8.14
N LYS A 107 -31.13 -48.31 8.15
CA LYS A 107 -30.75 -49.16 9.29
C LYS A 107 -30.48 -48.34 10.56
N ARG A 108 -29.83 -47.18 10.43
CA ARG A 108 -29.61 -46.25 11.56
C ARG A 108 -30.93 -45.69 12.07
N MET A 109 -31.85 -45.30 11.20
CA MET A 109 -33.19 -44.86 11.59
C MET A 109 -33.98 -45.96 12.29
N GLU A 110 -33.94 -47.20 11.79
CA GLU A 110 -34.58 -48.35 12.44
C GLU A 110 -34.04 -48.57 13.86
N LYS A 111 -32.71 -48.51 14.03
CA LYS A 111 -32.06 -48.59 15.35
C LYS A 111 -32.49 -47.41 16.25
N ALA A 112 -32.54 -46.19 15.71
CA ALA A 112 -32.95 -45.01 16.46
C ALA A 112 -34.40 -45.08 16.93
N VAL A 113 -35.34 -45.55 16.08
CA VAL A 113 -36.75 -45.76 16.45
C VAL A 113 -36.88 -46.78 17.57
N LYS A 114 -36.14 -47.89 17.50
CA LYS A 114 -36.12 -48.89 18.58
C LYS A 114 -35.66 -48.30 19.91
N TYR A 115 -34.66 -47.42 19.88
CA TYR A 115 -34.09 -46.80 21.08
C TYR A 115 -35.02 -45.70 21.62
N LEU A 116 -35.65 -44.93 20.74
CA LEU A 116 -36.71 -43.97 21.08
C LEU A 116 -37.87 -44.64 21.82
N MET A 117 -38.34 -45.80 21.36
CA MET A 117 -39.41 -46.55 22.03
C MET A 117 -39.03 -47.01 23.45
N GLU A 118 -37.74 -47.25 23.72
CA GLU A 118 -37.26 -47.57 25.07
C GLU A 118 -37.14 -46.32 25.95
N VAL A 119 -36.71 -45.19 25.38
CA VAL A 119 -36.66 -43.89 26.05
C VAL A 119 -38.05 -43.40 26.44
N GLU A 120 -39.07 -43.54 25.58
CA GLU A 120 -40.47 -43.20 25.89
C GLU A 120 -41.05 -44.01 27.06
N LYS A 121 -40.56 -45.24 27.28
CA LYS A 121 -40.92 -46.07 28.44
C LYS A 121 -40.15 -45.69 29.72
N GLY A 122 -39.31 -44.65 29.67
CA GLY A 122 -38.49 -44.19 30.78
C GLY A 122 -37.21 -45.01 31.02
N ASN A 123 -36.81 -45.88 30.08
CA ASN A 123 -35.62 -46.73 30.19
C ASN A 123 -34.40 -46.09 29.51
N PHE A 124 -33.63 -45.31 30.27
CA PHE A 124 -32.46 -44.57 29.76
C PHE A 124 -31.14 -45.36 29.79
N ASN A 125 -31.12 -46.59 30.32
CA ASN A 125 -29.92 -47.44 30.41
C ASN A 125 -29.19 -47.61 29.07
N VAL A 126 -29.95 -47.56 27.98
CA VAL A 126 -29.44 -47.66 26.61
C VAL A 126 -28.64 -46.41 26.21
N ILE A 127 -29.03 -45.22 26.67
CA ILE A 127 -28.26 -43.99 26.48
C ILE A 127 -27.03 -44.00 27.40
N ASP A 128 -27.17 -44.43 28.66
CA ASP A 128 -26.05 -44.53 29.61
C ASP A 128 -24.91 -45.42 29.09
N SER A 129 -25.27 -46.57 28.50
CA SER A 129 -24.30 -47.49 27.88
C SER A 129 -23.61 -46.91 26.64
N LEU A 130 -24.33 -46.16 25.80
CA LEU A 130 -23.74 -45.49 24.64
C LEU A 130 -22.80 -44.35 25.05
N ILE A 131 -23.16 -43.58 26.08
CA ILE A 131 -22.31 -42.52 26.63
C ILE A 131 -21.04 -43.10 27.24
N SER A 132 -21.11 -44.28 27.83
CA SER A 132 -19.95 -44.94 28.45
C SER A 132 -19.06 -45.70 27.46
N SER A 133 -19.50 -45.87 26.20
CA SER A 133 -18.73 -46.59 25.16
C SER A 133 -17.46 -45.82 24.75
N ASP A 134 -16.42 -46.53 24.32
CA ASP A 134 -15.19 -45.97 23.74
C ASP A 134 -15.16 -46.04 22.20
N SER A 135 -16.28 -46.43 21.58
CA SER A 135 -16.41 -46.57 20.13
C SER A 135 -16.90 -45.30 19.45
N GLU A 136 -16.20 -44.82 18.41
CA GLU A 136 -16.65 -43.70 17.56
C GLU A 136 -18.03 -43.97 16.96
N GLU A 137 -18.32 -45.20 16.53
CA GLU A 137 -19.61 -45.53 15.91
C GLU A 137 -20.78 -45.37 16.89
N ASP A 138 -20.55 -45.67 18.17
CA ASP A 138 -21.55 -45.52 19.22
C ASP A 138 -21.77 -44.04 19.55
N TRP A 139 -20.70 -43.24 19.58
CA TRP A 139 -20.78 -41.79 19.76
C TRP A 139 -21.55 -41.12 18.63
N ARG A 140 -21.21 -41.43 17.37
CA ARG A 140 -21.91 -40.88 16.19
C ARG A 140 -23.38 -41.28 16.18
N PHE A 141 -23.68 -42.54 16.52
CA PHE A 141 -25.06 -43.00 16.61
C PHE A 141 -25.83 -42.31 17.74
N LEU A 142 -25.21 -42.11 18.90
CA LEU A 142 -25.82 -41.41 20.02
C LEU A 142 -26.10 -39.94 19.68
N CYS A 143 -25.15 -39.24 19.07
CA CYS A 143 -25.32 -37.88 18.59
C CYS A 143 -26.48 -37.76 17.59
N PHE A 144 -26.53 -38.65 16.61
CA PHE A 144 -27.64 -38.74 15.66
C PHE A 144 -28.99 -39.02 16.36
N LEU A 145 -29.00 -39.91 17.35
CA LEU A 145 -30.19 -40.24 18.14
C LEU A 145 -30.66 -38.98 18.87
N LEU A 146 -29.82 -38.36 19.69
CA LEU A 146 -30.14 -37.16 20.49
C LEU A 146 -30.65 -36.01 19.61
N TYR A 147 -30.02 -35.77 18.47
CA TYR A 147 -30.49 -34.79 17.49
C TYR A 147 -31.90 -35.12 16.98
N SER A 148 -32.15 -36.38 16.63
CA SER A 148 -33.46 -36.84 16.14
C SER A 148 -34.54 -36.72 17.22
N ILE A 149 -34.23 -37.03 18.49
CA ILE A 149 -35.16 -36.87 19.61
C ILE A 149 -35.50 -35.39 19.81
N SER A 150 -34.50 -34.51 19.75
CA SER A 150 -34.68 -33.07 19.97
C SER A 150 -35.62 -32.40 18.96
N LYS A 151 -35.82 -32.99 17.77
CA LYS A 151 -36.73 -32.48 16.74
C LYS A 151 -38.19 -32.89 16.93
N VAL A 152 -38.47 -33.93 17.72
CA VAL A 152 -39.78 -34.58 17.78
C VAL A 152 -40.45 -34.39 19.15
N THR A 153 -39.68 -34.05 20.18
CA THR A 153 -40.16 -33.99 21.57
C THR A 153 -39.99 -32.60 22.17
N GLU A 154 -41.00 -32.11 22.89
CA GLU A 154 -40.91 -30.90 23.71
C GLU A 154 -40.09 -31.16 25.00
N ASP A 155 -39.43 -30.12 25.49
CA ASP A 155 -38.37 -30.10 26.52
C ASP A 155 -38.44 -31.19 27.61
N CYS A 156 -37.55 -32.19 27.49
CA CYS A 156 -37.27 -33.17 28.53
C CYS A 156 -35.92 -32.86 29.20
N GLU A 157 -35.94 -32.54 30.50
CA GLU A 157 -34.76 -32.15 31.28
C GLU A 157 -33.64 -33.21 31.25
N LYS A 158 -33.99 -34.51 31.37
CA LYS A 158 -33.03 -35.62 31.27
C LYS A 158 -32.33 -35.71 29.91
N LEU A 159 -33.03 -35.42 28.81
CA LEU A 159 -32.41 -35.39 27.49
C LEU A 159 -31.44 -34.21 27.34
N ARG A 160 -31.70 -33.08 28.02
CA ARG A 160 -30.74 -31.96 28.08
C ARG A 160 -29.49 -32.34 28.86
N GLU A 161 -29.63 -33.07 29.97
CA GLU A 161 -28.50 -33.60 30.74
C GLU A 161 -27.62 -34.53 29.88
N TYR A 162 -28.24 -35.45 29.12
CA TYR A 162 -27.49 -36.34 28.22
C TYR A 162 -26.85 -35.63 27.03
N ASN A 163 -27.52 -34.61 26.47
CA ASN A 163 -26.90 -33.76 25.45
C ASN A 163 -25.63 -33.08 25.99
N LYS A 164 -25.70 -32.51 27.20
CA LYS A 164 -24.56 -31.86 27.83
C LYS A 164 -23.45 -32.86 28.18
N ALA A 165 -23.81 -34.02 28.74
CA ALA A 165 -22.84 -35.07 29.06
C ALA A 165 -22.09 -35.56 27.80
N MET A 166 -22.78 -35.62 26.65
CA MET A 166 -22.15 -35.97 25.38
C MET A 166 -21.24 -34.86 24.86
N GLU A 167 -21.64 -33.59 24.97
CA GLU A 167 -20.79 -32.43 24.65
C GLU A 167 -19.51 -32.43 25.50
N ASP A 168 -19.64 -32.57 26.81
CA ASP A 168 -18.52 -32.61 27.76
C ASP A 168 -17.59 -33.80 27.44
N LYS A 169 -18.14 -34.99 27.17
CA LYS A 169 -17.34 -36.15 26.78
C LYS A 169 -16.58 -35.92 25.47
N MET A 170 -17.22 -35.37 24.44
CA MET A 170 -16.56 -35.11 23.17
C MET A 170 -15.50 -34.02 23.28
N LEU A 171 -15.72 -33.02 24.13
CA LEU A 171 -14.71 -32.01 24.47
C LEU A 171 -13.50 -32.66 25.14
N ASP A 172 -13.69 -33.51 26.15
CA ASP A 172 -12.61 -34.19 26.85
C ASP A 172 -11.77 -35.06 25.89
N VAL A 173 -12.45 -35.85 25.04
CA VAL A 173 -11.79 -36.67 24.00
C VAL A 173 -11.00 -35.78 23.04
N PHE A 174 -11.57 -34.66 22.61
CA PHE A 174 -10.92 -33.72 21.70
C PHE A 174 -9.70 -33.06 22.34
N GLU A 175 -9.79 -32.59 23.59
CA GLU A 175 -8.68 -31.96 24.31
C GLU A 175 -7.54 -32.93 24.62
N ILE A 176 -7.85 -34.18 24.98
CA ILE A 176 -6.84 -35.24 25.14
C ILE A 176 -6.14 -35.49 23.81
N GLY A 177 -6.91 -35.61 22.72
CA GLY A 177 -6.39 -35.76 21.37
C GLY A 177 -5.45 -34.60 20.99
N ASN A 178 -5.83 -33.36 21.30
CA ASN A 178 -5.03 -32.17 21.04
C ASN A 178 -3.71 -32.17 21.83
N LYS A 179 -3.76 -32.48 23.14
CA LYS A 179 -2.56 -32.57 24.01
C LYS A 179 -1.58 -33.66 23.54
N GLN A 180 -2.08 -34.73 22.93
CA GLN A 180 -1.28 -35.84 22.40
C GLN A 180 -0.92 -35.69 20.91
N ASN A 181 -1.35 -34.61 20.25
CA ASN A 181 -1.24 -34.40 18.81
C ASN A 181 -1.86 -35.55 17.96
N ASN A 182 -2.93 -36.18 18.46
CA ASN A 182 -3.64 -37.26 17.80
C ASN A 182 -4.79 -36.71 16.94
N LYS A 183 -4.49 -36.40 15.67
CA LYS A 183 -5.45 -35.86 14.68
C LYS A 183 -6.69 -36.75 14.48
N THR A 184 -6.52 -38.08 14.51
CA THR A 184 -7.63 -39.03 14.35
C THR A 184 -8.64 -38.93 15.49
N MET A 185 -8.16 -38.86 16.73
CA MET A 185 -9.01 -38.73 17.92
C MET A 185 -9.82 -37.42 17.90
N MET A 186 -9.17 -36.31 17.53
CA MET A 186 -9.84 -35.02 17.36
C MET A 186 -10.91 -35.08 16.25
N ARG A 187 -10.60 -35.71 15.11
CA ARG A 187 -11.54 -35.90 14.00
C ARG A 187 -12.74 -36.75 14.40
N SER A 188 -12.56 -37.82 15.16
CA SER A 188 -13.65 -38.69 15.62
C SER A 188 -14.62 -37.93 16.54
N ALA A 189 -14.11 -37.12 17.47
CA ALA A 189 -14.95 -36.27 18.32
C ALA A 189 -15.71 -35.20 17.51
N TYR A 190 -15.02 -34.53 16.58
CA TYR A 190 -15.64 -33.55 15.68
C TYR A 190 -16.76 -34.15 14.83
N ASN A 191 -16.49 -35.27 14.16
CA ASN A 191 -17.48 -35.98 13.34
C ASN A 191 -18.69 -36.47 14.14
N SER A 192 -18.51 -36.75 15.43
CA SER A 192 -19.59 -37.16 16.31
C SER A 192 -20.51 -35.99 16.63
N LEU A 193 -19.97 -34.83 17.03
CA LEU A 193 -20.80 -33.64 17.27
C LEU A 193 -21.39 -33.02 16.01
N LEU A 194 -20.77 -33.25 14.85
CA LEU A 194 -21.33 -32.84 13.55
C LEU A 194 -22.72 -33.45 13.30
N GLU A 195 -22.97 -34.68 13.76
CA GLU A 195 -24.30 -35.33 13.65
C GLU A 195 -25.37 -34.61 14.51
N MET A 196 -24.96 -33.78 15.47
CA MET A 196 -25.84 -32.94 16.30
C MET A 196 -25.90 -31.48 15.85
N GLY A 197 -25.04 -31.05 14.93
CA GLY A 197 -24.88 -29.64 14.55
C GLY A 197 -24.27 -28.78 15.66
N LYS A 198 -23.40 -29.35 16.51
CA LYS A 198 -22.74 -28.68 17.64
C LYS A 198 -21.21 -28.69 17.56
N GLU A 199 -20.67 -29.03 16.40
CA GLU A 199 -19.24 -29.19 16.14
C GLU A 199 -18.43 -27.88 16.26
N SER A 200 -19.08 -26.73 16.07
CA SER A 200 -18.47 -25.40 16.20
C SER A 200 -17.88 -25.14 17.59
N PHE A 201 -18.42 -25.78 18.62
CA PHE A 201 -17.89 -25.71 19.98
C PHE A 201 -16.46 -26.25 20.08
N LEU A 202 -16.16 -27.36 19.40
CA LEU A 202 -14.81 -27.94 19.40
C LEU A 202 -13.83 -27.10 18.58
N VAL A 203 -14.31 -26.46 17.50
CA VAL A 203 -13.51 -25.50 16.73
C VAL A 203 -13.13 -24.32 17.62
N HIS A 204 -14.07 -23.78 18.40
CA HIS A 204 -13.78 -22.72 19.35
C HIS A 204 -12.80 -23.16 20.45
N SER A 205 -12.99 -24.35 21.04
CA SER A 205 -12.04 -24.89 22.03
C SER A 205 -10.64 -25.04 21.43
N TYR A 206 -10.52 -25.56 20.20
CA TYR A 206 -9.24 -25.67 19.50
C TYR A 206 -8.56 -24.31 19.33
N ILE A 207 -9.28 -23.29 18.83
CA ILE A 207 -8.74 -21.95 18.63
C ILE A 207 -8.26 -21.34 19.95
N TYR A 208 -9.08 -21.39 21.01
CA TYR A 208 -8.72 -20.82 22.33
C TYR A 208 -7.66 -21.64 23.08
N SER A 209 -7.39 -22.88 22.65
CA SER A 209 -6.29 -23.68 23.18
C SER A 209 -4.92 -23.22 22.69
N LEU A 210 -4.84 -22.38 21.64
CA LEU A 210 -3.61 -21.86 21.09
C LEU A 210 -3.13 -20.64 21.88
N ASP A 211 -1.82 -20.57 22.13
CA ASP A 211 -1.22 -19.50 22.95
C ASP A 211 -1.42 -18.11 22.33
N LEU A 212 -1.53 -18.05 21.01
CA LEU A 212 -1.86 -16.85 20.24
C LEU A 212 -3.14 -16.14 20.76
N PHE A 213 -4.13 -16.89 21.26
CA PHE A 213 -5.40 -16.33 21.74
C PHE A 213 -5.51 -16.24 23.28
N LYS A 214 -4.48 -16.68 24.02
CA LYS A 214 -4.49 -16.67 25.50
C LYS A 214 -3.78 -15.46 26.08
N GLU A 215 -2.71 -15.01 25.44
CA GLU A 215 -1.90 -13.91 25.96
C GLU A 215 -2.50 -12.56 25.56
N PRO A 216 -2.62 -11.59 26.49
CA PRO A 216 -3.05 -10.26 26.15
C PRO A 216 -2.02 -9.63 25.21
N VAL A 217 -2.50 -9.11 24.08
CA VAL A 217 -1.67 -8.38 23.13
C VAL A 217 -1.14 -7.13 23.83
N ARG A 218 0.18 -7.03 24.01
CA ARG A 218 0.83 -5.82 24.51
C ARG A 218 1.69 -5.24 23.40
N MET A 219 1.36 -4.02 23.01
CA MET A 219 2.09 -3.30 21.98
C MET A 219 2.86 -2.15 22.61
N GLU A 220 4.13 -2.04 22.25
CA GLU A 220 4.99 -0.94 22.67
C GLU A 220 5.46 -0.18 21.44
N ASN A 221 5.22 1.12 21.44
CA ASN A 221 5.79 2.02 20.46
C ASN A 221 6.70 3.01 21.19
N LYS A 222 8.01 2.92 20.96
CA LYS A 222 8.98 3.81 21.59
C LYS A 222 9.07 5.10 20.78
N GLU A 223 8.81 6.23 21.42
CA GLU A 223 9.02 7.52 20.77
C GLU A 223 10.51 7.72 20.45
N GLU A 224 10.79 7.91 19.18
CA GLU A 224 12.12 8.21 18.67
C GLU A 224 12.41 9.70 18.80
N LYS A 225 13.59 10.04 19.34
CA LYS A 225 14.06 11.43 19.44
C LYS A 225 14.59 11.96 18.12
N ILE A 226 15.01 11.07 17.23
CA ILE A 226 15.57 11.38 15.91
C ILE A 226 14.87 10.49 14.90
N ILE A 227 14.23 11.10 13.90
CA ILE A 227 13.52 10.41 12.84
C ILE A 227 14.11 10.87 11.51
N ASP A 228 14.73 9.94 10.79
CA ASP A 228 15.19 10.16 9.42
C ASP A 228 14.12 9.70 8.44
N LEU A 229 13.44 10.63 7.78
CA LEU A 229 12.36 10.29 6.86
C LEU A 229 12.86 9.67 5.55
N ASP A 230 14.12 9.89 5.19
CA ASP A 230 14.68 9.37 3.93
C ASP A 230 15.02 7.87 4.06
N PHE A 231 15.33 7.41 5.27
CA PHE A 231 15.79 6.04 5.54
C PHE A 231 15.05 5.32 6.66
N HIS A 232 13.87 5.80 7.09
CA HIS A 232 13.16 5.19 8.22
C HIS A 232 12.78 3.74 7.94
N ALA A 233 13.25 2.82 8.79
CA ALA A 233 12.92 1.41 8.73
C ALA A 233 12.44 0.93 10.11
N VAL A 234 11.14 0.74 10.27
CA VAL A 234 10.53 0.12 11.47
C VAL A 234 10.68 -1.41 11.35
N GLU A 235 11.90 -1.93 11.31
CA GLU A 235 12.14 -3.37 11.09
C GLU A 235 11.94 -4.23 12.35
N HIS A 236 11.98 -3.62 13.54
CA HIS A 236 11.88 -4.34 14.82
C HIS A 236 10.85 -3.71 15.76
N SER A 237 9.56 -3.94 15.48
CA SER A 237 8.46 -3.54 16.35
C SER A 237 7.73 -4.75 16.96
N THR A 238 7.08 -4.55 18.10
CA THR A 238 6.24 -5.57 18.74
C THR A 238 5.10 -6.06 17.84
N PHE A 239 4.67 -5.21 16.90
CA PHE A 239 3.67 -5.58 15.90
C PHE A 239 4.23 -6.57 14.87
N VAL A 240 5.44 -6.34 14.36
CA VAL A 240 6.13 -7.28 13.45
C VAL A 240 6.33 -8.64 14.12
N GLU A 241 6.73 -8.66 15.39
CA GLU A 241 6.86 -9.89 16.18
C GLU A 241 5.51 -10.64 16.30
N LEU A 242 4.41 -9.92 16.53
CA LEU A 242 3.07 -10.53 16.55
C LEU A 242 2.71 -11.13 15.19
N ILE A 243 2.96 -10.41 14.10
CA ILE A 243 2.69 -10.90 12.74
C ILE A 243 3.49 -12.18 12.45
N SER A 244 4.76 -12.24 12.89
CA SER A 244 5.56 -13.47 12.81
C SER A 244 4.93 -14.61 13.62
N LYS A 245 4.49 -14.37 14.86
CA LYS A 245 3.81 -15.39 15.68
C LYS A 245 2.52 -15.90 15.03
N ILE A 246 1.74 -15.01 14.41
CA ILE A 246 0.53 -15.40 13.67
C ILE A 246 0.92 -16.28 12.48
N ARG A 247 1.91 -15.86 11.69
CA ARG A 247 2.41 -16.62 10.55
C ARG A 247 2.86 -18.03 10.96
N ASP A 248 3.63 -18.15 12.04
CA ASP A 248 4.11 -19.43 12.56
C ASP A 248 2.94 -20.31 13.00
N ALA A 249 1.90 -19.74 13.62
CA ALA A 249 0.68 -20.48 13.96
C ALA A 249 -0.07 -20.99 12.73
N TYR A 250 -0.12 -20.20 11.64
CA TYR A 250 -0.68 -20.66 10.37
C TYR A 250 0.10 -21.82 9.77
N ASP A 251 1.43 -21.74 9.79
CA ASP A 251 2.30 -22.77 9.24
C ASP A 251 2.23 -24.09 10.02
N ASP A 252 2.36 -24.00 11.35
CA ASP A 252 2.50 -25.15 12.24
C ASP A 252 1.16 -25.79 12.63
N LYS A 253 0.09 -24.99 12.79
CA LYS A 253 -1.18 -25.44 13.40
C LYS A 253 -2.36 -25.40 12.45
N PHE A 254 -2.34 -24.58 11.40
CA PHE A 254 -3.48 -24.40 10.51
C PHE A 254 -3.33 -25.04 9.13
N ARG A 255 -2.11 -25.28 8.64
CA ARG A 255 -1.84 -25.87 7.32
C ARG A 255 -2.58 -27.19 7.04
N ASP A 256 -2.70 -28.06 8.04
CA ASP A 256 -3.31 -29.40 7.90
C ASP A 256 -4.69 -29.53 8.58
N LEU A 257 -5.47 -28.45 8.69
CA LEU A 257 -6.78 -28.50 9.39
C LEU A 257 -7.76 -29.51 8.78
N GLY A 258 -7.63 -29.83 7.49
CA GLY A 258 -8.44 -30.84 6.82
C GLY A 258 -8.29 -32.26 7.38
N ASP A 259 -7.20 -32.53 8.11
CA ASP A 259 -7.02 -33.82 8.79
C ASP A 259 -7.97 -33.99 9.98
N ILE A 260 -8.36 -32.88 10.61
CA ILE A 260 -9.18 -32.82 11.84
C ILE A 260 -10.62 -32.44 11.50
N PHE A 261 -10.81 -31.40 10.67
CA PHE A 261 -12.09 -30.77 10.40
C PHE A 261 -12.57 -31.03 8.98
N VAL A 262 -13.72 -31.68 8.84
CA VAL A 262 -14.32 -32.00 7.52
C VAL A 262 -14.79 -30.74 6.79
N ASN A 263 -15.34 -29.75 7.50
CA ASN A 263 -15.76 -28.46 6.94
C ASN A 263 -14.66 -27.41 7.07
N THR A 264 -13.50 -27.67 6.44
CA THR A 264 -12.28 -26.86 6.64
C THR A 264 -12.47 -25.40 6.26
N LYS A 265 -13.27 -25.09 5.23
CA LYS A 265 -13.57 -23.71 4.80
C LYS A 265 -14.23 -22.87 5.88
N ASP A 266 -15.23 -23.42 6.57
CA ASP A 266 -15.93 -22.71 7.65
C ASP A 266 -15.01 -22.48 8.85
N VAL A 267 -14.11 -23.44 9.11
CA VAL A 267 -13.09 -23.34 10.16
C VAL A 267 -12.08 -22.25 9.84
N TYR A 268 -11.55 -22.21 8.62
CA TYR A 268 -10.67 -21.12 8.17
C TYR A 268 -11.35 -19.77 8.30
N LYS A 269 -12.58 -19.63 7.84
CA LYS A 269 -13.37 -18.39 8.01
C LYS A 269 -13.48 -17.95 9.47
N MET A 270 -13.72 -18.88 10.40
CA MET A 270 -13.73 -18.58 11.84
C MET A 270 -12.36 -18.13 12.35
N ILE A 271 -11.28 -18.78 11.91
CA ILE A 271 -9.91 -18.44 12.32
C ILE A 271 -9.52 -17.06 11.78
N HIS A 272 -9.65 -16.82 10.48
CA HIS A 272 -9.34 -15.52 9.85
C HIS A 272 -10.07 -14.39 10.54
N LYS A 273 -11.38 -14.58 10.79
CA LYS A 273 -12.18 -13.59 11.50
C LYS A 273 -11.61 -13.26 12.87
N LYS A 274 -11.28 -14.25 13.69
CA LYS A 274 -10.71 -13.96 15.03
C LYS A 274 -9.30 -13.37 14.96
N VAL A 275 -8.48 -13.82 14.03
CA VAL A 275 -7.12 -13.29 13.87
C VAL A 275 -7.17 -11.82 13.46
N TYR A 276 -7.98 -11.46 12.46
CA TYR A 276 -8.07 -10.09 11.96
C TYR A 276 -8.89 -9.18 12.90
N ASP A 277 -10.11 -9.60 13.28
CA ASP A 277 -11.03 -8.76 14.07
C ASP A 277 -10.62 -8.63 15.53
N ASP A 278 -10.13 -9.71 16.16
CA ASP A 278 -9.84 -9.70 17.60
C ASP A 278 -8.36 -9.39 17.87
N ILE A 279 -7.43 -10.08 17.21
CA ILE A 279 -6.00 -9.97 17.53
C ILE A 279 -5.35 -8.79 16.81
N ILE A 280 -5.39 -8.78 15.48
CA ILE A 280 -4.69 -7.78 14.65
C ILE A 280 -5.31 -6.41 14.83
N SER A 281 -6.64 -6.30 14.84
CA SER A 281 -7.33 -5.02 15.04
C SER A 281 -6.99 -4.40 16.40
N THR A 282 -7.06 -5.18 17.48
CA THR A 282 -6.68 -4.73 18.83
C THR A 282 -5.20 -4.35 18.90
N ALA A 283 -4.33 -5.18 18.33
CA ALA A 283 -2.89 -4.93 18.23
C ALA A 283 -2.59 -3.60 17.53
N LEU A 284 -3.18 -3.39 16.35
CA LEU A 284 -2.96 -2.20 15.56
C LEU A 284 -3.46 -0.95 16.31
N GLY A 285 -4.64 -1.05 16.92
CA GLY A 285 -5.22 0.01 17.73
C GLY A 285 -4.29 0.42 18.86
N ASP A 286 -3.81 -0.53 19.65
CA ASP A 286 -2.90 -0.26 20.77
C ASP A 286 -1.51 0.22 20.32
N TYR A 287 -0.97 -0.31 19.22
CA TYR A 287 0.34 0.09 18.69
C TYR A 287 0.36 1.53 18.17
N LEU A 288 -0.75 2.00 17.60
CA LEU A 288 -0.87 3.36 17.05
C LEU A 288 -1.35 4.37 18.09
N LYS A 289 -1.95 3.93 19.19
CA LYS A 289 -2.56 4.79 20.21
C LYS A 289 -1.55 5.72 20.87
N GLY A 290 -1.90 7.00 20.96
CA GLY A 290 -1.11 8.00 21.68
C GLY A 290 0.21 8.39 21.01
N THR A 291 0.46 7.93 19.79
CA THR A 291 1.70 8.21 19.05
C THR A 291 1.70 9.61 18.42
N SER A 292 2.92 10.14 18.25
CA SER A 292 3.16 11.38 17.49
C SER A 292 2.66 11.24 16.04
N PRO A 293 2.30 12.34 15.34
CA PRO A 293 1.80 12.24 13.97
C PRO A 293 2.72 11.51 13.00
N CYS A 294 4.02 11.79 13.05
CA CYS A 294 5.00 11.10 12.20
C CYS A 294 5.08 9.60 12.53
N THR A 295 5.19 9.26 13.81
CA THR A 295 5.31 7.86 14.27
C THR A 295 4.05 7.06 13.94
N PHE A 296 2.88 7.69 14.04
CA PHE A 296 1.61 7.09 13.64
C PHE A 296 1.63 6.69 12.16
N LEU A 297 2.01 7.61 11.27
CA LEU A 297 1.97 7.40 9.82
C LEU A 297 2.98 6.34 9.37
N LEU A 298 4.22 6.42 9.86
CA LEU A 298 5.26 5.43 9.60
C LEU A 298 4.90 4.05 10.18
N GLY A 299 4.29 4.05 11.37
CA GLY A 299 3.79 2.84 12.02
C GLY A 299 2.69 2.18 11.21
N LEU A 300 1.68 2.95 10.78
CA LEU A 300 0.57 2.46 9.96
C LEU A 300 1.07 1.90 8.62
N GLU A 301 2.01 2.60 7.97
CA GLU A 301 2.60 2.13 6.71
C GLU A 301 3.39 0.82 6.87
N SER A 302 4.16 0.70 7.96
CA SER A 302 4.84 -0.55 8.30
C SER A 302 3.83 -1.67 8.57
N CYS A 303 2.77 -1.40 9.34
CA CYS A 303 1.74 -2.40 9.64
C CYS A 303 1.05 -2.90 8.38
N HIS A 304 0.65 -1.99 7.48
CA HIS A 304 0.06 -2.35 6.19
C HIS A 304 0.97 -3.29 5.39
N ARG A 305 2.26 -2.96 5.25
CA ARG A 305 3.21 -3.82 4.54
C ARG A 305 3.31 -5.22 5.16
N ASN A 306 3.35 -5.31 6.49
CA ASN A 306 3.43 -6.59 7.19
C ASN A 306 2.13 -7.40 7.07
N LEU A 307 0.97 -6.75 7.05
CA LEU A 307 -0.31 -7.40 6.81
C LEU A 307 -0.42 -7.97 5.39
N GLN A 308 0.07 -7.25 4.39
CA GLN A 308 0.14 -7.76 3.02
C GLN A 308 1.01 -9.02 2.92
N ILE A 309 2.17 -9.01 3.57
CA ILE A 309 3.05 -10.19 3.64
C ILE A 309 2.35 -11.36 4.33
N LEU A 310 1.65 -11.11 5.43
CA LEU A 310 0.91 -12.14 6.16
C LEU A 310 -0.24 -12.70 5.32
N GLY A 311 -1.07 -11.86 4.72
CA GLY A 311 -2.21 -12.32 3.94
C GLY A 311 -1.79 -13.06 2.68
N SER A 312 -0.74 -12.60 1.99
CA SER A 312 -0.13 -13.36 0.88
C SER A 312 0.32 -14.75 1.32
N PHE A 313 0.83 -14.88 2.55
CA PHE A 313 1.19 -16.19 3.10
C PHE A 313 -0.06 -17.02 3.42
N ILE A 314 -1.10 -16.42 3.99
CA ILE A 314 -2.38 -17.09 4.28
C ILE A 314 -3.02 -17.62 2.99
N GLU A 315 -3.00 -16.88 1.89
CA GLU A 315 -3.51 -17.32 0.57
C GLU A 315 -2.82 -18.59 0.06
N THR A 316 -1.57 -18.85 0.47
CA THR A 316 -0.89 -20.11 0.12
C THR A 316 -1.46 -21.32 0.86
N ILE A 317 -2.15 -21.11 1.97
CA ILE A 317 -2.76 -22.14 2.82
C ILE A 317 -4.27 -22.25 2.52
N ASP A 318 -4.96 -21.12 2.43
CA ASP A 318 -6.37 -21.02 2.04
C ASP A 318 -6.53 -20.11 0.81
N PRO A 319 -6.59 -20.66 -0.41
CA PRO A 319 -6.72 -19.87 -1.64
C PRO A 319 -8.03 -19.09 -1.77
N ASP A 320 -9.04 -19.37 -0.93
CA ASP A 320 -10.30 -18.63 -0.91
C ASP A 320 -10.22 -17.35 -0.05
N PHE A 321 -9.11 -17.13 0.68
CA PHE A 321 -8.87 -15.91 1.45
C PHE A 321 -8.52 -14.75 0.52
N ASP A 322 -9.13 -13.58 0.76
CA ASP A 322 -8.86 -12.35 0.03
C ASP A 322 -8.02 -11.43 0.92
N GLU A 323 -6.69 -11.44 0.71
CA GLU A 323 -5.78 -10.60 1.49
C GLU A 323 -6.09 -9.12 1.33
N SER A 324 -6.33 -8.69 0.10
CA SER A 324 -6.46 -7.27 -0.23
C SER A 324 -7.69 -6.69 0.46
N HIS A 325 -8.83 -7.40 0.41
CA HIS A 325 -10.04 -6.96 1.10
C HIS A 325 -9.86 -6.93 2.63
N ALA A 326 -9.22 -7.95 3.22
CA ALA A 326 -9.01 -8.02 4.67
C ALA A 326 -8.06 -6.91 5.18
N THR A 327 -7.00 -6.60 4.43
CA THR A 327 -6.06 -5.52 4.76
C THR A 327 -6.72 -4.14 4.59
N GLU A 328 -7.45 -3.92 3.50
CA GLU A 328 -8.16 -2.65 3.23
C GLU A 328 -9.24 -2.36 4.28
N ASP A 329 -10.05 -3.35 4.65
CA ASP A 329 -11.10 -3.21 5.68
C ASP A 329 -10.52 -2.82 7.04
N LEU A 330 -9.32 -3.31 7.38
CA LEU A 330 -8.65 -2.98 8.63
C LEU A 330 -8.04 -1.57 8.60
N ILE A 331 -7.40 -1.20 7.49
CA ILE A 331 -6.67 0.07 7.34
C ILE A 331 -7.62 1.25 7.10
N SER A 332 -8.74 1.03 6.41
CA SER A 332 -9.77 2.05 6.14
C SER A 332 -10.33 2.69 7.42
N GLN A 333 -10.32 1.96 8.54
CA GLN A 333 -10.72 2.47 9.86
C GLN A 333 -9.81 3.61 10.36
N TYR A 334 -8.59 3.70 9.83
CA TYR A 334 -7.59 4.69 10.21
C TYR A 334 -7.42 5.80 9.17
N THR A 335 -8.03 5.70 7.98
CA THR A 335 -7.89 6.67 6.87
C THR A 335 -8.11 8.11 7.33
N ARG A 336 -9.23 8.39 8.01
CA ARG A 336 -9.52 9.76 8.49
C ARG A 336 -8.49 10.26 9.50
N ILE A 337 -8.10 9.40 10.45
CA ILE A 337 -7.10 9.74 11.46
C ILE A 337 -5.76 10.01 10.78
N ALA A 338 -5.38 9.18 9.81
CA ALA A 338 -4.14 9.33 9.05
C ALA A 338 -4.11 10.67 8.30
N VAL A 339 -5.20 11.08 7.63
CA VAL A 339 -5.29 12.41 6.98
C VAL A 339 -5.07 13.54 7.98
N ASP A 340 -5.70 13.48 9.15
CA ASP A 340 -5.52 14.50 10.19
C ASP A 340 -4.07 14.49 10.75
N LYS A 341 -3.44 13.31 10.84
CA LYS A 341 -2.02 13.16 11.22
C LYS A 341 -1.06 13.66 10.13
N GLU A 342 -1.36 13.48 8.84
CA GLU A 342 -0.55 14.03 7.73
C GLU A 342 -0.51 15.55 7.82
N LYS A 343 -1.68 16.18 8.02
CA LYS A 343 -1.76 17.63 8.20
C LYS A 343 -1.01 18.10 9.44
N ALA A 344 -1.19 17.42 10.56
CA ALA A 344 -0.51 17.76 11.81
C ALA A 344 1.01 17.58 11.71
N PHE A 345 1.48 16.54 11.02
CA PHE A 345 2.90 16.29 10.79
C PHE A 345 3.50 17.36 9.88
N PHE A 346 2.84 17.64 8.76
CA PHE A 346 3.28 18.71 7.86
C PHE A 346 3.32 20.07 8.58
N ASP A 347 2.34 20.34 9.46
CA ASP A 347 2.34 21.56 10.28
C ASP A 347 3.53 21.64 11.22
N GLN A 348 3.88 20.53 11.89
CA GLN A 348 5.08 20.50 12.73
C GLN A 348 6.35 20.83 11.92
N ILE A 349 6.53 20.21 10.75
CA ILE A 349 7.67 20.50 9.87
C ILE A 349 7.66 21.96 9.40
N TYR A 350 6.49 22.47 9.01
CA TYR A 350 6.31 23.85 8.59
C TYR A 350 6.66 24.84 9.70
N GLU A 351 6.22 24.59 10.93
CA GLU A 351 6.52 25.45 12.08
C GLU A 351 8.01 25.46 12.43
N ILE A 352 8.70 24.32 12.31
CA ILE A 352 10.15 24.23 12.53
C ILE A 352 10.91 25.01 11.45
N LEU A 353 10.57 24.78 10.17
CA LEU A 353 11.28 25.39 9.04
C LEU A 353 11.01 26.88 8.88
N VAL A 354 9.73 27.26 8.86
CA VAL A 354 9.29 28.60 8.46
C VAL A 354 9.15 29.52 9.66
N LEU A 355 8.60 29.03 10.77
CA LEU A 355 8.37 29.82 11.99
C LEU A 355 9.50 29.68 13.01
N ARG A 356 10.52 28.85 12.73
CA ARG A 356 11.68 28.60 13.60
C ARG A 356 11.30 28.19 15.03
N LYS A 357 10.20 27.45 15.19
CA LYS A 357 9.79 26.93 16.49
C LYS A 357 10.64 25.71 16.88
N PRO A 358 11.07 25.59 18.15
CA PRO A 358 11.77 24.41 18.61
C PRO A 358 10.82 23.20 18.65
N CYS A 359 11.35 22.03 18.33
CA CYS A 359 10.65 20.75 18.46
C CYS A 359 11.48 19.78 19.31
N ASN A 360 10.79 18.92 20.06
CA ASN A 360 11.44 17.90 20.88
C ASN A 360 12.03 16.77 20.03
N THR A 361 11.41 16.48 18.88
CA THR A 361 11.85 15.46 17.93
C THR A 361 12.67 16.11 16.82
N LYS A 362 13.85 15.54 16.54
CA LYS A 362 14.69 15.95 15.42
C LYS A 362 14.29 15.18 14.17
N TYR A 363 13.95 15.90 13.12
CA TYR A 363 13.62 15.31 11.82
C TYR A 363 14.80 15.51 10.86
N ILE A 364 15.14 14.47 10.10
CA ILE A 364 16.13 14.54 9.00
C ILE A 364 15.37 14.36 7.69
N ILE A 365 15.54 15.32 6.77
CA ILE A 365 14.90 15.35 5.45
C ILE A 365 15.92 15.83 4.43
N LEU A 366 16.08 15.06 3.34
CA LEU A 366 17.15 15.24 2.35
C LEU A 366 18.55 15.21 2.99
N GLY A 367 18.75 14.35 3.99
CA GLY A 367 20.01 14.17 4.71
C GLY A 367 20.40 15.33 5.64
N GLU A 368 19.55 16.32 5.87
CA GLU A 368 19.79 17.45 6.78
C GLU A 368 18.73 17.56 7.88
N GLU A 369 19.14 18.00 9.08
CA GLU A 369 18.24 18.28 10.20
C GLU A 369 17.33 19.47 9.88
N VAL A 370 16.02 19.25 9.99
CA VAL A 370 14.97 20.25 9.81
C VAL A 370 15.15 21.36 10.85
N GLY A 371 15.26 22.60 10.38
CA GLY A 371 15.39 23.78 11.25
C GLY A 371 16.81 24.34 11.37
N ASN A 372 17.83 23.66 10.85
CA ASN A 372 19.15 24.28 10.66
C ASN A 372 19.06 25.50 9.73
N ASP A 373 20.03 26.42 9.82
CA ASP A 373 20.10 27.62 8.98
C ASP A 373 20.33 27.26 7.51
N SER A 374 19.24 26.87 6.85
CA SER A 374 19.19 26.49 5.46
C SER A 374 18.64 27.63 4.60
N SER A 375 19.01 27.65 3.33
CA SER A 375 18.46 28.63 2.38
C SER A 375 16.95 28.41 2.19
N ASN A 376 16.18 29.46 1.88
CA ASN A 376 14.75 29.33 1.57
C ASN A 376 14.47 28.32 0.42
N ILE A 377 15.40 28.19 -0.52
CA ILE A 377 15.34 27.17 -1.58
C ILE A 377 15.35 25.75 -0.98
N PHE A 378 16.25 25.51 -0.03
CA PHE A 378 16.38 24.21 0.61
C PHE A 378 15.19 23.91 1.53
N MET A 379 14.73 24.90 2.31
CA MET A 379 13.49 24.77 3.09
C MET A 379 12.32 24.37 2.20
N TYR A 380 12.19 25.00 1.02
CA TYR A 380 11.12 24.66 0.08
C TYR A 380 11.21 23.22 -0.43
N LYS A 381 12.43 22.73 -0.71
CA LYS A 381 12.66 21.34 -1.08
C LYS A 381 12.27 20.37 0.04
N GLN A 382 12.59 20.68 1.29
CA GLN A 382 12.19 19.85 2.44
C GLN A 382 10.67 19.80 2.60
N LEU A 383 9.97 20.93 2.41
CA LEU A 383 8.50 20.96 2.39
C LEU A 383 7.92 20.10 1.27
N LEU A 384 8.47 20.18 0.05
CA LEU A 384 8.05 19.34 -1.07
C LEU A 384 8.32 17.85 -0.80
N ASN A 385 9.44 17.50 -0.18
CA ASN A 385 9.72 16.11 0.19
C ASN A 385 8.74 15.59 1.24
N THR A 386 8.33 16.45 2.17
CA THR A 386 7.29 16.11 3.16
C THR A 386 5.94 15.83 2.49
N ILE A 387 5.58 16.63 1.48
CA ILE A 387 4.38 16.37 0.64
C ILE A 387 4.54 15.05 -0.11
N ASN A 388 5.74 14.74 -0.61
CA ASN A 388 6.00 13.49 -1.32
C ASN A 388 5.69 12.27 -0.45
N PHE A 389 6.15 12.26 0.80
CA PHE A 389 5.83 11.16 1.72
C PHE A 389 4.33 10.98 1.94
N ALA A 390 3.57 12.08 2.04
CA ALA A 390 2.12 12.02 2.13
C ALA A 390 1.48 11.47 0.85
N LEU A 391 1.92 11.93 -0.34
CA LEU A 391 1.40 11.47 -1.63
C LEU A 391 1.73 10.01 -1.94
N GLU A 392 2.89 9.51 -1.50
CA GLU A 392 3.23 8.10 -1.58
C GLU A 392 2.29 7.23 -0.74
N ARG A 393 1.84 7.74 0.41
CA ARG A 393 0.82 7.10 1.25
C ARG A 393 -0.60 7.29 0.70
N CYS A 394 -0.90 8.38 -0.02
CA CYS A 394 -2.17 8.55 -0.73
C CYS A 394 -2.44 7.37 -1.67
N ASN A 395 -1.44 6.93 -2.42
CA ASN A 395 -1.56 5.79 -3.34
C ASN A 395 -1.87 4.46 -2.64
N LYS A 396 -1.81 4.38 -1.31
CA LYS A 396 -1.99 3.15 -0.53
C LYS A 396 -3.21 3.21 0.39
N PHE A 397 -3.52 4.36 0.99
CA PHE A 397 -4.46 4.44 2.12
C PHE A 397 -5.68 5.34 1.89
N TYR A 398 -5.64 6.21 0.88
CA TYR A 398 -6.59 7.32 0.74
C TYR A 398 -7.35 7.23 -0.58
N ASN A 399 -8.60 7.69 -0.57
CA ASN A 399 -9.39 7.78 -1.78
C ASN A 399 -9.16 9.17 -2.42
N GLU A 400 -9.76 9.41 -3.59
CA GLU A 400 -9.58 10.67 -4.31
C GLU A 400 -10.03 11.90 -3.51
N GLU A 401 -11.07 11.77 -2.67
CA GLU A 401 -11.57 12.88 -1.85
C GLU A 401 -10.56 13.29 -0.76
N GLU A 402 -9.99 12.33 -0.04
CA GLU A 402 -8.95 12.61 0.96
C GLU A 402 -7.65 13.13 0.33
N GLU A 403 -7.29 12.62 -0.85
CA GLU A 403 -6.14 13.13 -1.60
C GLU A 403 -6.33 14.61 -1.96
N ASP A 404 -7.50 14.98 -2.49
CA ASP A 404 -7.80 16.38 -2.84
C ASP A 404 -7.83 17.28 -1.59
N GLU A 405 -8.34 16.79 -0.45
CA GLU A 405 -8.29 17.51 0.83
C GLU A 405 -6.84 17.79 1.28
N LEU A 406 -5.93 16.83 1.13
CA LEU A 406 -4.51 17.01 1.45
C LEU A 406 -3.83 17.98 0.48
N ILE A 407 -4.09 17.87 -0.82
CA ILE A 407 -3.54 18.79 -1.84
C ILE A 407 -3.95 20.24 -1.55
N ASP A 408 -5.22 20.47 -1.21
CA ASP A 408 -5.72 21.80 -0.85
C ASP A 408 -5.05 22.35 0.42
N PHE A 409 -4.87 21.51 1.43
CA PHE A 409 -4.14 21.87 2.64
C PHE A 409 -2.68 22.25 2.35
N PHE A 410 -1.95 21.43 1.58
CA PHE A 410 -0.56 21.73 1.21
C PHE A 410 -0.46 23.01 0.37
N SER A 411 -1.40 23.23 -0.56
CA SER A 411 -1.53 24.46 -1.34
C SER A 411 -1.65 25.69 -0.45
N TRP A 412 -2.47 25.62 0.59
CA TRP A 412 -2.62 26.70 1.57
C TRP A 412 -1.34 26.98 2.37
N LYS A 413 -0.60 25.93 2.77
CA LYS A 413 0.65 26.10 3.52
C LYS A 413 1.80 26.61 2.67
N ILE A 414 1.95 26.12 1.44
CA ILE A 414 2.91 26.66 0.46
C ILE A 414 2.61 28.16 0.24
N ASN A 415 1.33 28.54 0.19
CA ASN A 415 0.92 29.94 0.11
C ASN A 415 1.31 30.77 1.35
N GLY A 416 1.34 30.18 2.53
CA GLY A 416 1.92 30.77 3.73
C GLY A 416 3.42 31.00 3.55
N PHE A 417 4.15 30.00 3.04
CA PHE A 417 5.60 30.10 2.80
C PHE A 417 5.95 31.20 1.79
N VAL A 418 5.20 31.28 0.67
CA VAL A 418 5.32 32.36 -0.32
C VAL A 418 5.17 33.75 0.32
N THR A 419 4.26 33.88 1.29
CA THR A 419 4.03 35.15 2.01
C THR A 419 5.22 35.46 2.92
N SER A 420 5.67 34.48 3.70
CA SER A 420 6.86 34.60 4.56
C SER A 420 8.11 34.99 3.78
N VAL A 421 8.33 34.40 2.61
CA VAL A 421 9.46 34.73 1.72
C VAL A 421 9.37 36.19 1.25
N TYR A 422 8.19 36.62 0.80
CA TYR A 422 8.00 37.98 0.29
C TYR A 422 8.18 39.04 1.39
N ASP A 423 7.75 38.75 2.62
CA ASP A 423 7.81 39.69 3.76
C ASP A 423 9.19 39.73 4.44
N SER A 424 9.94 38.61 4.44
CA SER A 424 11.23 38.50 5.15
C SER A 424 12.43 39.05 4.37
N MET A 425 12.37 39.10 3.03
CA MET A 425 13.47 39.52 2.18
C MET A 425 13.41 41.01 1.85
N GLN A 426 14.52 41.72 2.08
CA GLN A 426 14.63 43.15 1.76
C GLN A 426 14.72 43.41 0.25
N SER A 427 15.49 42.58 -0.49
CA SER A 427 15.64 42.72 -1.94
C SER A 427 14.46 42.10 -2.68
N LYS A 428 13.68 42.92 -3.39
CA LYS A 428 12.54 42.42 -4.17
C LYS A 428 12.98 41.64 -5.40
N PHE A 429 14.18 41.88 -5.94
CA PHE A 429 14.74 41.03 -6.99
C PHE A 429 15.03 39.59 -6.50
N GLU A 430 15.55 39.43 -5.29
CA GLU A 430 15.77 38.10 -4.70
C GLU A 430 14.43 37.38 -4.46
N VAL A 431 13.41 38.11 -4.00
CA VAL A 431 12.04 37.60 -3.87
C VAL A 431 11.53 37.11 -5.22
N ILE A 432 11.67 37.89 -6.30
CA ILE A 432 11.22 37.49 -7.64
C ILE A 432 11.90 36.20 -8.08
N LYS A 433 13.22 36.11 -7.94
CA LYS A 433 13.99 34.91 -8.31
C LYS A 433 13.53 33.68 -7.53
N LEU A 434 13.32 33.81 -6.22
CA LEU A 434 12.89 32.72 -5.36
C LEU A 434 11.44 32.31 -5.63
N LEU A 435 10.53 33.26 -5.83
CA LEU A 435 9.13 32.97 -6.18
C LEU A 435 9.03 32.32 -7.57
N GLN A 436 9.83 32.74 -8.55
CA GLN A 436 9.91 32.06 -9.85
C GLN A 436 10.41 30.61 -9.69
N PHE A 437 11.44 30.41 -8.88
CA PHE A 437 11.92 29.06 -8.56
C PHE A 437 10.81 28.21 -7.94
N ILE A 438 10.13 28.72 -6.90
CA ILE A 438 9.01 28.04 -6.25
C ILE A 438 7.93 27.69 -7.28
N TYR A 439 7.49 28.64 -8.12
CA TYR A 439 6.49 28.40 -9.16
C TYR A 439 6.89 27.27 -10.13
N LEU A 440 8.10 27.34 -10.68
CA LEU A 440 8.59 26.39 -11.67
C LEU A 440 8.77 24.99 -11.09
N VAL A 441 9.32 24.88 -9.89
CA VAL A 441 9.51 23.59 -9.21
C VAL A 441 8.16 22.97 -8.86
N THR A 442 7.23 23.76 -8.33
CA THR A 442 5.87 23.28 -8.01
C THR A 442 5.15 22.76 -9.25
N ARG A 443 5.23 23.52 -10.35
CA ARG A 443 4.64 23.12 -11.63
C ARG A 443 5.23 21.82 -12.16
N LYS A 444 6.55 21.67 -12.06
CA LYS A 444 7.23 20.43 -12.48
C LYS A 444 6.87 19.25 -11.57
N TYR A 445 6.78 19.47 -10.27
CA TYR A 445 6.52 18.43 -9.28
C TYR A 445 5.09 17.88 -9.38
N PHE A 446 4.08 18.75 -9.43
CA PHE A 446 2.67 18.32 -9.48
C PHE A 446 2.18 17.93 -10.88
N GLY A 447 2.94 18.20 -11.95
CA GLY A 447 2.58 17.83 -13.32
C GLY A 447 1.16 18.28 -13.69
N ASP A 448 0.31 17.33 -14.08
CA ASP A 448 -1.08 17.59 -14.47
C ASP A 448 -1.96 18.06 -13.29
N LYS A 449 -1.66 17.63 -12.06
CA LYS A 449 -2.37 18.06 -10.84
C LYS A 449 -2.09 19.53 -10.50
N PHE A 450 -1.10 20.17 -11.14
CA PHE A 450 -0.81 21.59 -10.94
C PHE A 450 -2.00 22.52 -11.25
N GLN A 451 -2.92 22.10 -12.13
CA GLN A 451 -4.13 22.87 -12.41
C GLN A 451 -5.04 22.99 -11.19
N LYS A 452 -5.07 21.98 -10.30
CA LYS A 452 -5.84 21.99 -9.05
C LYS A 452 -5.34 23.06 -8.06
N LEU A 453 -4.06 23.45 -8.15
CA LEU A 453 -3.43 24.46 -7.30
C LEU A 453 -3.78 25.92 -7.68
N GLY A 454 -5.07 26.19 -7.97
CA GLY A 454 -5.54 27.49 -8.44
C GLY A 454 -5.27 28.64 -7.47
N VAL A 455 -5.50 28.41 -6.17
CA VAL A 455 -5.24 29.41 -5.10
C VAL A 455 -3.76 29.76 -5.04
N PHE A 456 -2.87 28.75 -5.08
CA PHE A 456 -1.43 28.96 -5.13
C PHE A 456 -0.98 29.77 -6.33
N ARG A 457 -1.44 29.40 -7.52
CA ARG A 457 -1.11 30.11 -8.76
C ARG A 457 -1.51 31.58 -8.71
N ASN A 458 -2.71 31.87 -8.23
CA ASN A 458 -3.18 33.25 -8.15
C ASN A 458 -2.36 34.07 -7.15
N LYS A 459 -2.03 33.48 -5.99
CA LYS A 459 -1.27 34.17 -4.95
C LYS A 459 0.19 34.42 -5.34
N ILE A 460 0.86 33.44 -5.92
CA ILE A 460 2.26 33.60 -6.35
C ILE A 460 2.38 34.59 -7.50
N ASN A 461 1.45 34.58 -8.46
CA ASN A 461 1.41 35.57 -9.54
C ASN A 461 1.17 36.98 -9.00
N LYS A 462 0.25 37.14 -8.03
CA LYS A 462 0.03 38.42 -7.37
C LYS A 462 1.30 38.91 -6.67
N LYS A 463 1.93 38.07 -5.83
CA LYS A 463 3.16 38.44 -5.11
C LYS A 463 4.36 38.71 -6.02
N LEU A 464 4.48 38.01 -7.15
CA LEU A 464 5.46 38.32 -8.19
C LEU A 464 5.23 39.70 -8.80
N LYS A 465 3.97 40.04 -9.11
CA LYS A 465 3.60 41.36 -9.63
C LYS A 465 3.88 42.46 -8.60
N ASP A 466 3.44 42.26 -7.35
CA ASP A 466 3.66 43.20 -6.24
C ASP A 466 5.17 43.45 -6.05
N ALA A 467 6.00 42.40 -6.02
CA ALA A 467 7.46 42.52 -5.87
C ALA A 467 8.10 43.29 -7.04
N PHE A 468 7.60 43.10 -8.25
CA PHE A 468 8.10 43.80 -9.43
C PHE A 468 7.72 45.29 -9.42
N GLU A 469 6.51 45.61 -8.99
CA GLU A 469 6.05 46.99 -8.82
C GLU A 469 6.81 47.72 -7.70
N ASP A 470 7.01 47.08 -6.55
CA ASP A 470 7.81 47.61 -5.44
C ASP A 470 9.25 47.95 -5.87
N GLN A 471 9.86 47.09 -6.70
CA GLN A 471 11.22 47.31 -7.19
C GLN A 471 11.29 48.51 -8.15
N ILE A 472 10.31 48.64 -9.05
CA ILE A 472 10.20 49.79 -9.95
C ILE A 472 10.05 51.07 -9.14
N GLU A 473 9.17 51.09 -8.14
CA GLU A 473 8.95 52.26 -7.29
C GLU A 473 10.23 52.65 -6.54
N THR A 474 10.93 51.66 -5.98
CA THR A 474 12.20 51.87 -5.28
C THR A 474 13.29 52.42 -6.23
N CYS A 475 13.31 51.96 -7.48
CA CYS A 475 14.19 52.49 -8.52
C CYS A 475 13.83 53.92 -8.90
N ALA A 476 12.55 54.21 -9.15
CA ALA A 476 12.03 55.53 -9.47
C ALA A 476 12.34 56.56 -8.36
N MET A 477 12.20 56.17 -7.09
CA MET A 477 12.59 57.02 -5.96
C MET A 477 14.10 57.34 -5.98
N ARG A 478 14.95 56.34 -6.23
CA ARG A 478 16.41 56.53 -6.30
C ARG A 478 16.81 57.45 -7.46
N ILE A 479 16.22 57.26 -8.63
CA ILE A 479 16.40 58.14 -9.79
C ILE A 479 15.92 59.56 -9.47
N GLY A 480 14.71 59.69 -8.93
CA GLY A 480 14.13 60.98 -8.58
C GLY A 480 14.95 61.79 -7.58
N VAL A 481 15.53 61.13 -6.56
CA VAL A 481 16.43 61.79 -5.59
C VAL A 481 17.68 62.33 -6.28
N ARG A 482 18.29 61.56 -7.18
CA ARG A 482 19.49 61.99 -7.91
C ARG A 482 19.19 63.14 -8.87
N VAL A 483 18.14 63.00 -9.67
CA VAL A 483 17.73 64.05 -10.62
C VAL A 483 17.35 65.35 -9.92
N LYS A 484 16.72 65.30 -8.75
CA LYS A 484 16.40 66.51 -7.96
C LYS A 484 17.64 67.30 -7.50
N GLN A 485 18.80 66.67 -7.40
CA GLN A 485 20.06 67.32 -7.03
C GLN A 485 20.75 67.99 -8.22
N GLU A 486 20.28 67.74 -9.45
CA GLU A 486 20.91 68.25 -10.66
C GLU A 486 20.54 69.72 -10.92
N ASN A 487 21.56 70.55 -11.15
CA ASN A 487 21.44 71.95 -11.55
C ASN A 487 22.07 72.22 -12.93
N PHE A 488 22.51 71.16 -13.63
CA PHE A 488 23.08 71.22 -14.99
C PHE A 488 24.30 72.15 -15.13
N VAL A 489 25.06 72.35 -14.04
CA VAL A 489 26.30 73.16 -14.05
C VAL A 489 27.45 72.40 -14.71
N ASN A 490 27.46 71.07 -14.58
CA ASN A 490 28.41 70.16 -15.22
C ASN A 490 27.71 68.86 -15.66
N LEU A 491 28.42 68.00 -16.37
CA LEU A 491 27.89 66.73 -16.91
C LEU A 491 28.13 65.52 -15.99
N GLU A 492 28.87 65.67 -14.88
CA GLU A 492 29.14 64.58 -13.93
C GLU A 492 27.86 64.01 -13.29
N GLY A 493 26.83 64.85 -13.17
CA GLY A 493 25.50 64.40 -12.75
C GLY A 493 24.88 63.35 -13.65
N CYS A 494 25.13 63.44 -14.97
CA CYS A 494 24.62 62.52 -15.97
C CYS A 494 25.18 61.11 -15.74
N GLU A 495 26.50 61.01 -15.61
CA GLU A 495 27.18 59.75 -15.36
C GLU A 495 26.65 59.08 -14.08
N ARG A 496 26.48 59.85 -12.99
CA ARG A 496 25.95 59.31 -11.72
C ARG A 496 24.51 58.79 -11.82
N VAL A 497 23.66 59.40 -12.66
CA VAL A 497 22.28 58.92 -12.88
C VAL A 497 22.28 57.67 -13.76
N LEU A 498 23.10 57.65 -14.81
CA LEU A 498 23.25 56.50 -15.68
C LEU A 498 23.84 55.30 -14.94
N GLU A 499 24.85 55.49 -14.09
CA GLU A 499 25.43 54.45 -13.23
C GLU A 499 24.39 53.78 -12.33
N VAL A 500 23.45 54.55 -11.76
CA VAL A 500 22.37 53.98 -10.93
C VAL A 500 21.45 53.09 -11.76
N ILE A 501 21.12 53.52 -12.98
CA ILE A 501 20.24 52.76 -13.88
C ILE A 501 20.96 51.52 -14.40
N GLU A 502 22.22 51.63 -14.81
CA GLU A 502 23.04 50.50 -15.23
C GLU A 502 23.19 49.47 -14.13
N LYS A 503 23.36 49.91 -12.87
CA LYS A 503 23.40 49.02 -11.72
C LYS A 503 22.09 48.26 -11.55
N GLU A 504 20.94 48.92 -11.63
CA GLU A 504 19.62 48.27 -11.51
C GLU A 504 19.34 47.28 -12.65
N ILE A 505 19.73 47.63 -13.89
CA ILE A 505 19.59 46.74 -15.05
C ILE A 505 20.50 45.52 -14.91
N SER A 506 21.73 45.72 -14.44
CA SER A 506 22.69 44.64 -14.17
C SER A 506 22.17 43.70 -13.09
N GLU A 507 21.70 44.24 -11.95
CA GLU A 507 21.12 43.45 -10.86
C GLU A 507 19.89 42.65 -11.31
N ALA A 508 18.99 43.24 -12.12
CA ALA A 508 17.85 42.54 -12.68
C ALA A 508 18.27 41.34 -13.57
N SER A 509 19.33 41.52 -14.36
CA SER A 509 19.89 40.48 -15.25
C SER A 509 20.51 39.32 -14.46
N GLU A 510 21.28 39.64 -13.40
CA GLU A 510 21.86 38.66 -12.47
C GLU A 510 20.77 37.84 -11.75
N MET A 511 19.64 38.49 -11.44
CA MET A 511 18.49 37.86 -10.80
C MET A 511 17.54 37.17 -11.78
N SER A 512 18.00 36.91 -13.01
CA SER A 512 17.32 36.11 -14.04
C SER A 512 16.05 36.73 -14.63
N ILE A 513 15.83 38.04 -14.46
CA ILE A 513 14.78 38.75 -15.20
C ILE A 513 15.30 38.99 -16.62
N ARG A 514 14.90 38.14 -17.56
CA ARG A 514 15.36 38.15 -18.95
C ARG A 514 14.22 38.28 -19.95
N GLY A 515 14.56 38.56 -21.20
CA GLY A 515 13.61 38.60 -22.31
C GLY A 515 12.63 39.76 -22.19
N GLU A 516 11.35 39.48 -22.41
CA GLU A 516 10.30 40.51 -22.47
C GLU A 516 10.08 41.23 -21.14
N ASN A 517 10.16 40.52 -20.01
CA ASN A 517 10.05 41.12 -18.68
C ASN A 517 11.17 42.11 -18.38
N SER A 518 12.40 41.82 -18.85
CA SER A 518 13.53 42.75 -18.74
C SER A 518 13.30 44.01 -19.57
N LYS A 519 12.78 43.86 -20.80
CA LYS A 519 12.41 45.01 -21.65
C LYS A 519 11.34 45.89 -21.01
N ILE A 520 10.32 45.28 -20.40
CA ILE A 520 9.26 46.00 -19.68
C ILE A 520 9.85 46.78 -18.50
N LEU A 521 10.73 46.15 -17.71
CA LEU A 521 11.42 46.79 -16.59
C LEU A 521 12.23 48.01 -17.06
N ILE A 522 13.11 47.81 -18.05
CA ILE A 522 13.97 48.86 -18.59
C ILE A 522 13.13 50.03 -19.14
N ASN A 523 12.06 49.73 -19.89
CA ASN A 523 11.19 50.77 -20.42
C ASN A 523 10.55 51.62 -19.31
N ARG A 524 10.04 50.98 -18.25
CA ARG A 524 9.45 51.69 -17.11
C ARG A 524 10.47 52.57 -16.39
N ILE A 525 11.65 52.03 -16.09
CA ILE A 525 12.74 52.78 -15.45
C ILE A 525 13.12 54.03 -16.28
N LEU A 526 13.25 53.88 -17.61
CA LEU A 526 13.57 55.01 -18.49
C LEU A 526 12.43 56.02 -18.60
N CYS A 527 11.17 55.59 -18.53
CA CYS A 527 10.02 56.49 -18.48
C CYS A 527 9.94 57.27 -17.16
N ASP A 528 10.33 56.64 -16.04
CA ASP A 528 10.42 57.30 -14.74
C ASP A 528 11.55 58.34 -14.74
N LEU A 529 12.69 58.01 -15.36
CA LEU A 529 13.78 58.97 -15.59
C LEU A 529 13.31 60.17 -16.41
N TYR A 530 12.60 59.93 -17.53
CA TYR A 530 12.00 61.01 -18.32
C TYR A 530 11.13 61.91 -17.45
N SER A 531 10.24 61.31 -16.65
CA SER A 531 9.29 62.07 -15.82
C SER A 531 10.01 62.91 -14.76
N ALA A 532 11.04 62.35 -14.14
CA ALA A 532 11.88 63.06 -13.16
C ALA A 532 12.65 64.21 -13.81
N LEU A 533 13.27 63.99 -14.98
CA LEU A 533 14.03 65.02 -15.71
C LEU A 533 13.11 66.13 -16.21
N TYR A 534 11.98 65.79 -16.81
CA TYR A 534 10.98 66.75 -17.28
C TYR A 534 10.54 67.67 -16.13
N SER A 535 10.14 67.09 -14.99
CA SER A 535 9.74 67.88 -13.81
C SER A 535 10.88 68.76 -13.31
N ARG A 536 12.12 68.27 -13.33
CA ARG A 536 13.27 69.03 -12.83
C ARG A 536 13.62 70.20 -13.74
N ILE A 537 13.66 69.97 -15.05
CA ILE A 537 13.97 71.01 -16.04
C ILE A 537 12.95 72.16 -15.93
N LEU A 538 11.66 71.84 -15.82
CA LEU A 538 10.61 72.86 -15.71
C LEU A 538 10.63 73.67 -14.39
N HIS A 539 11.42 73.26 -13.40
CA HIS A 539 11.57 73.97 -12.12
C HIS A 539 12.81 74.87 -12.06
N LEU A 540 13.61 74.91 -13.12
CA LEU A 540 14.86 75.67 -13.16
C LEU A 540 14.77 76.80 -14.18
N THR A 541 15.52 77.87 -13.91
CA THR A 541 15.80 78.93 -14.88
C THR A 541 17.24 78.80 -15.36
N PHE A 542 17.44 78.70 -16.66
CA PHE A 542 18.73 78.40 -17.27
C PHE A 542 19.42 79.65 -17.82
N ASP A 543 20.74 79.73 -17.63
CA ASP A 543 21.60 80.50 -18.52
C ASP A 543 22.12 79.67 -19.70
N GLU A 544 22.82 80.33 -20.61
CA GLU A 544 23.32 79.76 -21.86
C GLU A 544 24.26 78.57 -21.64
N GLN A 545 25.05 78.56 -20.56
CA GLN A 545 25.95 77.44 -20.25
C GLN A 545 25.16 76.26 -19.67
N GLN A 546 24.26 76.52 -18.72
CA GLN A 546 23.42 75.50 -18.11
C GLN A 546 22.46 74.86 -19.13
N SER A 547 21.91 75.65 -20.05
CA SER A 547 21.01 75.14 -21.10
C SER A 547 21.75 74.23 -22.09
N ARG A 548 22.99 74.58 -22.47
CA ARG A 548 23.85 73.72 -23.31
C ARG A 548 24.17 72.41 -22.61
N ASN A 549 24.59 72.46 -21.35
CA ASN A 549 24.88 71.27 -20.55
C ASN A 549 23.64 70.38 -20.38
N MET A 550 22.45 70.96 -20.18
CA MET A 550 21.20 70.20 -20.08
C MET A 550 20.83 69.50 -21.39
N VAL A 551 21.00 70.16 -22.55
CA VAL A 551 20.78 69.52 -23.86
C VAL A 551 21.72 68.34 -24.06
N GLU A 552 23.01 68.51 -23.74
CA GLU A 552 23.98 67.41 -23.83
C GLU A 552 23.66 66.27 -22.85
N TYR A 553 23.22 66.60 -21.62
CA TYR A 553 22.75 65.63 -20.63
C TYR A 553 21.60 64.78 -21.20
N VAL A 554 20.54 65.41 -21.71
CA VAL A 554 19.37 64.72 -22.26
C VAL A 554 19.74 63.92 -23.51
N SER A 555 20.67 64.43 -24.34
CA SER A 555 21.19 63.70 -25.50
C SER A 555 21.89 62.40 -25.10
N ARG A 556 22.75 62.43 -24.07
CA ARG A 556 23.42 61.22 -23.55
C ARG A 556 22.41 60.21 -23.00
N VAL A 557 21.40 60.68 -22.25
CA VAL A 557 20.32 59.82 -21.76
C VAL A 557 19.52 59.19 -22.90
N LEU A 558 19.25 59.95 -23.97
CA LEU A 558 18.57 59.45 -25.16
C LEU A 558 19.41 58.38 -25.89
N GLU A 559 20.71 58.59 -26.04
CA GLU A 559 21.62 57.62 -26.63
C GLU A 559 21.67 56.34 -25.79
N PHE A 560 21.76 56.48 -24.47
CA PHE A 560 21.65 55.36 -23.53
C PHE A 560 20.34 54.58 -23.73
N ALA A 561 19.19 55.26 -23.80
CA ALA A 561 17.90 54.60 -24.02
C ALA A 561 17.80 53.89 -25.38
N LYS A 562 18.42 54.43 -26.44
CA LYS A 562 18.49 53.80 -27.76
C LYS A 562 19.26 52.48 -27.71
N ASN A 563 20.32 52.40 -26.91
CA ASN A 563 21.11 51.17 -26.76
C ASN A 563 20.29 49.99 -26.20
N PHE A 564 19.26 50.27 -25.40
CA PHE A 564 18.35 49.25 -24.87
C PHE A 564 17.13 48.95 -25.77
N GLY A 565 16.95 49.69 -26.87
CA GLY A 565 15.90 49.44 -27.85
C GLY A 565 14.47 49.72 -27.35
N SER A 566 14.30 50.59 -26.36
CA SER A 566 12.97 50.91 -25.82
C SER A 566 12.28 52.02 -26.63
N ALA A 567 11.41 51.64 -27.56
CA ALA A 567 10.77 52.59 -28.48
C ALA A 567 9.97 53.70 -27.78
N GLU A 568 9.22 53.37 -26.72
CA GLU A 568 8.40 54.34 -25.98
C GLU A 568 9.28 55.35 -25.22
N ALA A 569 10.27 54.86 -24.47
CA ALA A 569 11.20 55.73 -23.75
C ALA A 569 12.00 56.63 -24.72
N VAL A 570 12.43 56.09 -25.88
CA VAL A 570 13.13 56.87 -26.92
C VAL A 570 12.24 58.00 -27.45
N GLN A 571 10.94 57.76 -27.68
CA GLN A 571 10.02 58.82 -28.10
C GLN A 571 9.88 59.91 -27.03
N LYS A 572 9.67 59.53 -25.76
CA LYS A 572 9.55 60.48 -24.63
C LYS A 572 10.83 61.29 -24.41
N LEU A 573 12.00 60.67 -24.50
CA LEU A 573 13.28 61.35 -24.35
C LEU A 573 13.61 62.23 -25.57
N THR A 574 13.17 61.85 -26.78
CA THR A 574 13.26 62.72 -27.97
C THR A 574 12.39 63.97 -27.82
N HIS A 575 11.18 63.81 -27.27
CA HIS A 575 10.33 64.94 -26.90
C HIS A 575 11.01 65.87 -25.89
N LEU A 576 11.60 65.29 -24.83
CA LEU A 576 12.34 66.07 -23.83
C LEU A 576 13.54 66.81 -24.43
N LEU A 577 14.27 66.18 -25.37
CA LEU A 577 15.39 66.82 -26.06
C LEU A 577 14.93 68.02 -26.90
N ASN A 578 13.80 67.91 -27.59
CA ASN A 578 13.22 69.03 -28.36
C ASN A 578 12.84 70.20 -27.45
N LEU A 579 12.25 69.92 -26.28
CA LEU A 579 11.98 70.95 -25.26
C LEU A 579 13.27 71.56 -24.72
N GLY A 580 14.30 70.76 -24.49
CA GLY A 580 15.61 71.25 -24.06
C GLY A 580 16.27 72.16 -25.10
N LEU A 581 16.22 71.79 -26.38
CA LEU A 581 16.73 72.61 -27.48
C LEU A 581 16.00 73.96 -27.57
N LEU A 582 14.68 73.97 -27.36
CA LEU A 582 13.88 75.20 -27.32
C LEU A 582 14.33 76.14 -26.17
N ILE A 583 14.69 75.59 -25.01
CA ILE A 583 15.24 76.36 -23.88
C ILE A 583 16.63 76.93 -24.23
N SER A 584 17.45 76.21 -25.00
CA SER A 584 18.84 76.60 -25.27
C SER A 584 19.09 77.41 -26.54
N ILE A 585 18.10 77.53 -27.45
CA ILE A 585 18.33 78.14 -28.77
C ILE A 585 18.60 79.65 -28.67
N SER A 586 19.41 80.18 -29.59
CA SER A 586 19.72 81.61 -29.68
C SER A 586 18.46 82.44 -30.03
N GLU A 587 18.46 83.74 -29.71
CA GLU A 587 17.32 84.61 -30.03
C GLU A 587 17.00 84.67 -31.54
N GLY A 588 18.02 84.56 -32.40
CA GLY A 588 17.89 84.74 -33.84
C GLY A 588 17.25 83.55 -34.55
N ASP A 589 17.42 82.35 -34.01
CA ASP A 589 16.94 81.11 -34.61
C ASP A 589 15.61 80.62 -34.00
N PHE A 590 15.15 81.28 -32.94
CA PHE A 590 14.02 80.86 -32.13
C PHE A 590 12.73 80.65 -32.94
N GLU A 591 12.32 81.64 -33.76
CA GLU A 591 11.07 81.59 -34.53
C GLU A 591 11.05 80.42 -35.52
N SER A 592 12.18 80.18 -36.18
CA SER A 592 12.33 79.09 -37.15
C SER A 592 12.20 77.71 -36.49
N PHE A 593 12.76 77.55 -35.29
CA PHE A 593 12.69 76.29 -34.55
C PHE A 593 11.32 76.10 -33.91
N TYR A 594 10.70 77.16 -33.39
CA TYR A 594 9.32 77.14 -32.91
C TYR A 594 8.35 76.67 -33.99
N ALA A 595 8.44 77.22 -35.20
CA ALA A 595 7.62 76.78 -36.34
C ALA A 595 7.80 75.30 -36.69
N SER A 596 8.98 74.72 -36.45
CA SER A 596 9.27 73.30 -36.68
C SER A 596 8.65 72.35 -35.64
N LEU A 597 8.33 72.88 -34.46
CA LEU A 597 7.72 72.20 -33.32
C LEU A 597 6.19 72.42 -33.24
N ALA A 598 5.68 73.44 -33.92
CA ALA A 598 4.25 73.74 -34.02
C ALA A 598 3.45 72.51 -34.49
N GLY A 599 2.42 72.14 -33.71
CA GLY A 599 1.59 70.95 -33.96
C GLY A 599 2.17 69.61 -33.51
N LYS A 600 3.43 69.56 -33.04
CA LYS A 600 4.06 68.35 -32.45
C LYS A 600 4.13 68.41 -30.92
N VAL A 601 4.20 69.61 -30.36
CA VAL A 601 4.22 69.88 -28.92
C VAL A 601 3.06 70.84 -28.62
N SER A 602 2.42 70.69 -27.45
CA SER A 602 1.32 71.58 -27.07
C SER A 602 1.84 72.99 -26.72
N ASP A 603 1.05 74.02 -27.04
CA ASP A 603 1.43 75.41 -26.77
C ASP A 603 1.65 75.68 -25.27
N ASP A 604 0.92 74.98 -24.39
CA ASP A 604 1.10 75.06 -22.93
C ASP A 604 2.49 74.55 -22.49
N GLU A 605 2.96 73.44 -23.06
CA GLU A 605 4.30 72.92 -22.78
C GLU A 605 5.40 73.82 -23.33
N ILE A 606 5.18 74.41 -24.51
CA ILE A 606 6.11 75.38 -25.09
C ILE A 606 6.22 76.62 -24.19
N LEU A 607 5.09 77.16 -23.72
CA LEU A 607 5.08 78.28 -22.78
C LEU A 607 5.84 77.94 -21.50
N LYS A 608 5.62 76.76 -20.91
CA LYS A 608 6.37 76.31 -19.72
C LYS A 608 7.88 76.24 -19.97
N ALA A 609 8.30 75.73 -21.13
CA ALA A 609 9.71 75.69 -21.50
C ALA A 609 10.30 77.10 -21.67
N ILE A 610 9.58 78.05 -22.29
CA ILE A 610 10.06 79.44 -22.45
C ILE A 610 10.25 80.14 -21.10
N HIS A 611 9.37 79.89 -20.11
CA HIS A 611 9.53 80.43 -18.74
C HIS A 611 10.80 79.93 -18.03
N CYS A 612 11.39 78.82 -18.50
CA CYS A 612 12.64 78.30 -17.96
C CYS A 612 13.87 79.07 -18.48
N ARG A 613 13.70 80.02 -19.41
CA ARG A 613 14.80 80.83 -19.94
C ARG A 613 14.94 82.15 -19.17
N LYS A 614 16.18 82.60 -18.93
CA LYS A 614 16.42 83.94 -18.35
C LYS A 614 15.88 85.09 -19.22
N ASP A 615 15.79 84.91 -20.54
CA ASP A 615 15.23 85.86 -21.52
C ASP A 615 13.77 85.56 -21.91
N GLY A 616 13.08 84.70 -21.16
CA GLY A 616 11.76 84.14 -21.52
C GLY A 616 10.67 85.17 -21.82
N GLU A 617 10.59 86.27 -21.07
CA GLU A 617 9.60 87.34 -21.29
C GLU A 617 9.75 88.01 -22.67
N LYS A 618 10.99 88.17 -23.16
CA LYS A 618 11.28 88.73 -24.48
C LYS A 618 10.89 87.78 -25.60
N MET A 619 11.07 86.48 -25.40
CA MET A 619 10.69 85.45 -26.36
C MET A 619 9.18 85.30 -26.48
N GLN A 620 8.46 85.34 -25.36
CA GLN A 620 7.00 85.30 -25.39
C GLN A 620 6.39 86.46 -26.17
N GLN A 621 6.95 87.67 -26.04
CA GLN A 621 6.49 88.84 -26.77
C GLN A 621 6.66 88.71 -28.29
N ARG A 622 7.66 87.97 -28.79
CA ARG A 622 7.87 87.74 -30.23
C ARG A 622 6.91 86.74 -30.86
N ILE A 623 6.24 85.91 -30.06
CA ILE A 623 5.42 84.78 -30.54
C ILE A 623 3.93 85.02 -30.29
N PHE A 624 3.59 85.65 -29.16
CA PHE A 624 2.21 85.76 -28.66
C PHE A 624 1.66 87.20 -28.63
N VAL A 625 2.44 88.19 -29.05
CA VAL A 625 1.94 89.55 -29.30
C VAL A 625 2.01 89.81 -30.81
N PRO A 626 0.88 90.11 -31.48
CA PRO A 626 0.80 90.25 -32.93
C PRO A 626 1.59 91.45 -33.49
#